data_AF-A0A177KD82-F1
#
_entry.id   AF-A0A177KD82-F1
#
_cell.length_a   1.000
_cell.length_b   1.000
_cell.length_c   1.000
_cell.angle_alpha   90.00
_cell.angle_beta   90.00
_cell.angle_gamma   90.00
#
_symmetry.space_group_name_H-M   'P 1'
#
loop_
_entity.id
_entity.type
_entity.pdbx_description
1 polymer ?
#
loop_
_entity_poly.entity_id
_entity_poly.type
_entity_poly.pdbx_seq_one_letter_code
_entity_poly.pdbx_strand_id
1 'polypeptide(L)'
;MKTEILDPDDTLKKLLRRTTLITQSHSHPPVHRLAMFAIGDVERIRWDPRSCPPTDPSLVDVVESLPASGSVDWVGDTWVIVDNFRCLHRRLDATFDPGRKLVRYYSE
;
A
#
# COMPACT_ATOMS: atom_id res chain seq x y z
N MET A 1 -3.13 -19.28 -0.23
CA MET A 1 -3.24 -17.91 0.31
C MET A 1 -2.66 -16.97 -0.71
N LYS A 2 -3.26 -15.80 -0.93
CA LYS A 2 -2.91 -14.92 -2.05
C LYS A 2 -2.49 -13.54 -1.57
N THR A 3 -1.39 -13.01 -2.10
CA THR A 3 -1.09 -11.57 -2.04
C THR A 3 -1.48 -10.97 -3.38
N GLU A 4 -2.24 -9.88 -3.33
CA GLU A 4 -2.62 -9.10 -4.50
C GLU A 4 -1.69 -7.89 -4.63
N ILE A 5 -1.30 -7.59 -5.87
CA ILE A 5 -0.49 -6.44 -6.25
C ILE A 5 -1.35 -5.54 -7.11
N LEU A 6 -1.35 -4.25 -6.81
CA LEU A 6 -1.98 -3.21 -7.60
C LEU A 6 -0.88 -2.28 -8.12
N ASP A 7 -0.63 -2.36 -9.42
CA ASP A 7 0.16 -1.39 -10.16
C ASP A 7 -0.79 -0.25 -10.63
N PRO A 8 -0.64 0.96 -10.10
CA PRO A 8 -1.58 2.04 -10.35
C PRO A 8 -1.49 2.57 -11.77
N ASP A 9 -2.64 2.63 -12.43
CA ASP A 9 -2.79 3.31 -13.71
C ASP A 9 -2.68 4.84 -13.57
N ASP A 10 -2.72 5.55 -14.69
CA ASP A 10 -2.62 7.01 -14.71
C ASP A 10 -3.77 7.71 -13.96
N THR A 11 -4.94 7.08 -13.90
CA THR A 11 -6.11 7.61 -13.21
C THR A 11 -5.87 7.58 -11.70
N LEU A 12 -5.46 6.44 -11.16
CA LEU A 12 -5.11 6.29 -9.76
C LEU A 12 -3.90 7.15 -9.40
N LYS A 13 -2.86 7.21 -10.25
CA LYS A 13 -1.72 8.11 -10.02
C LYS A 13 -2.17 9.58 -9.91
N LYS A 14 -3.04 10.06 -10.80
CA LYS A 14 -3.60 11.43 -10.72
C LYS A 14 -4.37 11.67 -9.43
N LEU A 15 -5.13 10.67 -8.97
CA LEU A 15 -5.86 10.72 -7.71
C LEU A 15 -4.90 10.81 -6.51
N LEU A 16 -3.91 9.92 -6.45
CA LEU A 16 -2.93 9.87 -5.36
C LEU A 16 -2.06 11.14 -5.30
N ARG A 17 -1.69 11.74 -6.44
CA ARG A 17 -0.97 13.03 -6.49
C ARG A 17 -1.73 14.18 -5.82
N ARG A 18 -3.07 14.12 -5.82
CA ARG A 18 -3.95 15.13 -5.19
C ARG A 18 -4.33 14.77 -3.76
N THR A 19 -3.93 13.59 -3.29
CA THR A 19 -4.34 13.07 -1.98
C THR A 19 -3.30 13.42 -0.93
N THR A 20 -3.76 14.04 0.16
CA THR A 20 -2.96 14.30 1.35
C THR A 20 -3.29 13.25 2.40
N LEU A 21 -2.26 12.66 3.00
CA LEU A 21 -2.31 11.78 4.14
C LEU A 21 -1.97 12.55 5.41
N ILE A 22 -2.62 12.20 6.50
CA ILE A 22 -2.41 12.80 7.82
C ILE A 22 -1.80 11.75 8.73
N THR A 23 -0.58 11.99 9.20
CA THR A 23 0.01 11.21 10.28
C THR A 23 -0.31 11.88 11.61
N GLN A 24 -1.04 11.18 12.48
CA GLN A 24 -1.27 11.64 13.84
C GLN A 24 -0.09 11.23 14.73
N SER A 25 0.37 12.15 15.57
CA SER A 25 1.33 11.87 16.63
C SER A 25 0.73 12.38 17.94
N HIS A 26 0.84 11.60 19.02
CA HIS A 26 0.36 12.03 20.34
C HIS A 26 1.15 13.22 20.90
N SER A 27 2.40 13.43 20.46
CA SER A 27 3.32 14.41 21.02
C SER A 27 3.72 15.53 20.05
N HIS A 28 3.21 15.51 18.81
CA HIS A 28 3.52 16.50 17.78
C HIS A 28 2.27 16.92 17.01
N PRO A 29 2.26 18.13 16.42
CA PRO A 29 1.21 18.52 15.48
C PRO A 29 1.04 17.49 14.35
N PRO A 30 -0.17 17.35 13.79
CA PRO A 30 -0.42 16.48 12.65
C PRO A 30 0.54 16.78 11.50
N VAL A 31 1.10 15.73 10.90
CA VAL A 31 2.02 15.87 9.77
C VAL A 31 1.28 15.50 8.49
N HIS A 32 1.26 16.44 7.55
CA HIS A 32 0.68 16.23 6.23
C HIS A 32 1.73 15.69 5.27
N ARG A 33 1.38 14.62 4.54
CA ARG A 33 2.23 13.96 3.55
C ARG A 33 1.43 13.74 2.28
N LEU A 34 2.06 13.79 1.11
CA LEU A 34 1.38 13.41 -0.13
C LEU A 34 1.33 11.88 -0.25
N ALA A 35 0.23 11.35 -0.77
CA ALA A 35 0.11 9.92 -1.07
C ALA A 35 0.99 9.51 -2.27
N MET A 36 1.34 10.48 -3.13
CA MET A 36 2.31 10.29 -4.20
C MET A 36 3.26 11.49 -4.25
N PHE A 37 4.56 11.24 -4.32
CA PHE A 37 5.61 12.25 -4.28
C PHE A 37 6.76 11.87 -5.22
N ALA A 38 7.51 12.85 -5.70
CA ALA A 38 8.67 12.60 -6.58
C ALA A 38 9.99 12.76 -5.82
N ILE A 39 10.97 11.92 -6.15
CA ILE A 39 12.38 12.10 -5.79
C ILE A 39 13.17 12.07 -7.10
N GLY A 40 13.65 13.25 -7.53
CA GLY A 40 14.15 13.42 -8.90
C GLY A 40 13.05 13.12 -9.92
N ASP A 41 13.38 12.32 -10.93
CA ASP A 41 12.44 11.91 -11.99
C ASP A 41 11.60 10.67 -11.61
N VAL A 42 11.75 10.15 -10.39
CA VAL A 42 11.07 8.94 -9.94
C VAL A 42 9.93 9.28 -9.01
N GLU A 43 8.71 8.92 -9.42
CA GLU A 43 7.54 8.99 -8.57
C GLU A 43 7.46 7.79 -7.62
N ARG A 44 7.03 8.07 -6.39
CA ARG A 44 6.89 7.11 -5.30
C ARG A 44 5.54 7.26 -4.65
N ILE A 45 5.01 6.13 -4.17
CA ILE A 45 3.73 6.03 -3.53
C ILE A 45 3.93 5.81 -2.04
N ARG A 46 3.06 6.44 -1.26
CA ARG A 46 2.84 6.17 0.15
C ARG A 46 1.36 5.95 0.34
N TRP A 47 0.98 4.74 0.71
CA TRP A 47 -0.40 4.44 1.04
C TRP A 47 -0.45 3.41 2.16
N ASP A 48 -0.85 3.88 3.33
CA ASP A 48 -1.22 3.05 4.46
C ASP A 48 -2.31 3.80 5.23
N PRO A 49 -3.60 3.61 4.88
CA PRO A 49 -4.68 4.38 5.46
C PRO A 49 -4.89 4.08 6.96
N ARG A 50 -4.31 3.00 7.49
CA ARG A 50 -4.38 2.66 8.92
C ARG A 50 -3.39 3.47 9.73
N SER A 51 -2.20 3.72 9.19
CA SER A 51 -1.15 4.49 9.86
C SER A 51 -1.20 5.98 9.50
N CYS A 52 -1.62 6.31 8.27
CA CYS A 52 -1.66 7.66 7.71
C CYS A 52 -2.96 7.83 6.90
N PRO A 53 -4.11 8.05 7.55
CA PRO A 53 -5.39 8.18 6.86
C PRO A 53 -5.38 9.35 5.84
N PRO A 54 -6.06 9.19 4.69
CA PRO A 54 -6.26 10.29 3.75
C PRO A 54 -7.20 11.37 4.33
N THR A 55 -7.03 12.61 3.87
CA THR A 55 -7.95 13.72 4.18
C THR A 55 -9.38 13.44 3.76
N ASP A 56 -9.56 12.65 2.70
CA ASP A 56 -10.85 12.14 2.25
C ASP A 56 -10.92 10.62 2.53
N PRO A 57 -11.66 10.19 3.56
CA PRO A 57 -11.79 8.79 3.93
C PRO A 57 -12.42 7.91 2.85
N SER A 58 -13.26 8.48 1.96
CA SER A 58 -13.92 7.70 0.89
C SER A 58 -12.92 7.12 -0.11
N LEU A 59 -11.72 7.71 -0.21
CA LEU A 59 -10.64 7.20 -1.05
C LEU A 59 -10.12 5.84 -0.61
N VAL A 60 -10.27 5.49 0.67
CA VAL A 60 -9.90 4.16 1.15
C VAL A 60 -10.73 3.09 0.43
N ASP A 61 -12.05 3.26 0.41
CA ASP A 61 -12.95 2.32 -0.25
C ASP A 61 -12.71 2.30 -1.77
N VAL A 62 -12.44 3.46 -2.38
CA VAL A 62 -12.10 3.53 -3.81
C VAL A 62 -10.86 2.69 -4.10
N VAL A 63 -9.74 2.92 -3.38
CA VAL A 63 -8.49 2.19 -3.63
C VAL A 63 -8.64 0.70 -3.30
N GLU A 64 -9.31 0.35 -2.21
CA GLU A 64 -9.55 -1.05 -1.81
C GLU A 64 -10.57 -1.77 -2.71
N SER A 65 -11.41 -1.06 -3.46
CA SER A 65 -12.30 -1.68 -4.44
C SER A 65 -11.62 -1.99 -5.78
N LEU A 66 -10.43 -1.45 -6.04
CA LEU A 66 -9.76 -1.64 -7.31
C LEU A 66 -9.32 -3.10 -7.51
N PRO A 67 -9.41 -3.62 -8.74
CA PRO A 67 -8.93 -4.94 -9.07
C PRO A 67 -7.40 -4.98 -8.96
N ALA A 68 -6.87 -6.12 -8.51
CA ALA A 68 -5.44 -6.34 -8.51
C ALA A 68 -4.91 -6.40 -9.96
N SER A 69 -3.76 -5.78 -10.21
CA SER A 69 -3.02 -5.92 -11.48
C SER A 69 -2.34 -7.29 -11.57
N GLY A 70 -2.07 -7.91 -10.43
CA GLY A 70 -1.49 -9.24 -10.35
C GLY A 70 -1.68 -9.86 -8.98
N SER A 71 -1.34 -11.14 -8.87
CA SER A 71 -1.50 -11.86 -7.63
C SER A 71 -0.53 -13.02 -7.53
N VAL A 72 -0.06 -13.30 -6.31
CA VAL A 72 0.87 -14.39 -6.03
C VAL A 72 0.25 -15.33 -5.00
N ASP A 73 0.21 -16.61 -5.35
CA ASP A 73 -0.12 -17.66 -4.40
C ASP A 73 1.13 -18.03 -3.59
N TRP A 74 0.99 -17.98 -2.27
CA TRP A 74 2.03 -18.40 -1.36
C TRP A 74 2.04 -19.93 -1.28
N VAL A 75 3.14 -20.52 -1.74
CA VAL A 75 3.53 -21.90 -1.46
C VAL A 75 4.82 -21.90 -0.62
N GLY A 76 5.14 -23.02 0.03
CA GLY A 76 6.35 -23.16 0.84
C GLY A 76 7.59 -22.66 0.10
N ASP A 77 8.50 -22.00 0.81
CA ASP A 77 9.77 -21.45 0.31
C ASP A 77 9.67 -20.40 -0.81
N THR A 78 8.48 -19.84 -1.05
CA THR A 78 8.30 -18.74 -2.01
C THR A 78 8.69 -17.40 -1.40
N TRP A 79 9.48 -16.63 -2.14
CA TRP A 79 9.79 -15.24 -1.84
C TRP A 79 9.08 -14.32 -2.81
N VAL A 80 8.42 -13.28 -2.29
CA VAL A 80 7.82 -12.22 -3.08
C VAL A 80 8.57 -10.93 -2.81
N ILE A 81 9.15 -10.37 -3.86
CA ILE A 81 9.83 -9.07 -3.82
C ILE A 81 8.87 -8.04 -4.40
N VAL A 82 8.61 -6.99 -3.65
CA VAL A 82 7.67 -5.93 -4.02
C VAL A 82 8.39 -4.59 -3.96
N ASP A 83 8.34 -3.83 -5.06
CA ASP A 83 8.76 -2.44 -5.05
C ASP A 83 7.69 -1.59 -4.35
N ASN A 84 7.88 -1.39 -3.04
CA ASN A 84 6.93 -0.70 -2.18
C ASN A 84 6.77 0.79 -2.53
N PHE A 85 7.63 1.37 -3.38
CA PHE A 85 7.45 2.73 -3.87
C PHE A 85 6.61 2.81 -5.15
N ARG A 86 6.49 1.72 -5.90
CA ARG A 86 5.80 1.73 -7.20
C ARG A 86 4.41 1.12 -7.17
N CYS A 87 4.20 0.08 -6.36
CA CYS A 87 2.93 -0.63 -6.31
C CYS A 87 2.38 -0.75 -4.90
N LEU A 88 1.07 -0.95 -4.84
CA LEU A 88 0.37 -1.30 -3.62
C LEU A 88 0.26 -2.83 -3.54
N HIS A 89 0.26 -3.36 -2.32
CA HIS A 89 0.02 -4.78 -2.10
C HIS A 89 -0.89 -4.99 -0.92
N ARG A 90 -1.78 -5.97 -1.05
CA ARG A 90 -2.67 -6.38 0.02
C ARG A 90 -2.76 -7.89 0.10
N ARG A 91 -3.36 -8.33 1.18
CA ARG A 91 -3.57 -9.74 1.49
C ARG A 91 -5.05 -9.95 1.64
N LEU A 92 -5.60 -10.89 0.87
CA LEU A 92 -6.99 -11.28 1.05
C LEU A 92 -7.15 -12.02 2.37
N ASP A 93 -8.37 -12.00 2.90
CA ASP A 93 -8.72 -12.79 4.08
C ASP A 93 -8.37 -14.25 3.82
N ALA A 94 -7.59 -14.81 4.72
CA ALA A 94 -7.19 -16.21 4.68
C ALA A 94 -7.82 -16.91 5.88
N THR A 95 -8.28 -18.14 5.67
CA THR A 95 -8.65 -19.03 6.78
C THR A 95 -7.48 -19.11 7.76
N PHE A 96 -7.79 -18.98 9.05
CA PHE A 96 -6.77 -19.06 10.09
C PHE A 96 -6.09 -20.43 10.04
N ASP A 97 -4.77 -20.43 9.86
CA ASP A 97 -3.92 -21.62 9.89
C ASP A 97 -2.80 -21.40 10.93
N PRO A 98 -2.84 -22.10 12.08
CA PRO A 98 -1.87 -21.92 13.15
C PRO A 98 -0.45 -22.43 12.79
N GLY A 99 -0.30 -23.24 11.75
CA GLY A 99 1.01 -23.70 11.27
C GLY A 99 1.75 -22.67 10.41
N ARG A 100 1.07 -21.61 9.98
CA ARG A 100 1.61 -20.65 9.02
C ARG A 100 2.56 -19.65 9.69
N LYS A 101 3.75 -19.51 9.13
CA LYS A 101 4.71 -18.44 9.48
C LYS A 101 5.09 -17.65 8.23
N LEU A 102 5.04 -16.33 8.32
CA LEU A 102 5.54 -15.43 7.29
C LEU A 102 6.67 -14.60 7.90
N VAL A 103 7.75 -14.43 7.15
CA VAL A 103 8.86 -13.56 7.51
C VAL A 103 8.89 -12.41 6.51
N ARG A 104 9.01 -11.19 7.01
CA ARG A 104 9.07 -9.97 6.20
C ARG A 104 10.37 -9.23 6.50
N TYR A 105 11.06 -8.83 5.44
CA TYR A 105 12.23 -7.97 5.52
C TYR A 105 11.92 -6.66 4.80
N TYR A 106 12.47 -5.57 5.33
CA TYR A 106 12.44 -4.25 4.72
C TYR A 106 13.88 -3.90 4.35
N SER A 107 14.11 -3.55 3.09
CA SER A 107 15.40 -3.08 2.60
C SER A 107 15.27 -1.63 2.16
N GLU A 108 16.29 -0.82 2.45
CA GLU A 108 16.39 0.59 2.03
C GLU A 108 16.86 0.73 0.58
#